data_AF-A0A1I5HYI7-F1
#
_entry.id   AF-A0A1I5HYI7-F1
#
_cell.length_a   1.000
_cell.length_b   1.000
_cell.length_c   1.000
_cell.angle_alpha   90.00
_cell.angle_beta   90.00
_cell.angle_gamma   90.00
#
_symmetry.space_group_name_H-M   'P 1'
#
loop_
_entity.id
_entity.type
_entity.pdbx_description
1 polymer ?
#
loop_
_entity_poly.entity_id
_entity_poly.type
_entity_poly.pdbx_seq_one_letter_code
_entity_poly.pdbx_strand_id
1 'polypeptide(L)'
;MSSERDDLARYRLSVEENERVFREEIVPLRLARFEPQDQPLLIVLMAQPGAGKSAHASRIRAELASEGGVVEIDSDLYKPFHPDYHELMATDDQLMAAATRADGRAWMARVQQYVREHRLNAVFHETAQDPQESLDTLADYRAADYRIAVLALGVHDSQSLQGMLHRYQVQVSERGAGRLTVAENAERSYRGIVDTARLIDERQAADVVAVYRRTVDEQGPAYVNELDERGAWRRQPGFAHAIEIERHRPLDAEEIRNYEVVQDQLRTTLAEDLRPRLRHVEQLAAEVLTPSAERLAAYQTPELLRQDNRDMTHPAVAVRRLHRPPTTGRPPRRPSTGPDTATAASPTASQKRRGPGPTR
;
A
#
# COMPACT_ATOMS: atom_id res chain seq x y z
N MET A 1 2.01 -24.15 -28.50
CA MET A 1 1.02 -24.35 -27.42
C MET A 1 1.25 -25.61 -26.57
N SER A 2 1.44 -26.83 -27.11
CA SER A 2 1.79 -28.01 -26.28
C SER A 2 3.23 -27.94 -25.76
N SER A 3 4.20 -27.58 -26.61
CA SER A 3 5.61 -27.49 -26.23
C SER A 3 5.91 -26.39 -25.20
N GLU A 4 5.31 -25.20 -25.34
CA GLU A 4 5.49 -24.10 -24.37
C GLU A 4 4.92 -24.42 -22.98
N ARG A 5 3.84 -25.19 -22.89
CA ARG A 5 3.28 -25.60 -21.59
C ARG A 5 4.15 -26.66 -20.93
N ASP A 6 4.68 -27.61 -21.71
CA ASP A 6 5.65 -28.60 -21.23
C ASP A 6 6.97 -27.93 -20.80
N ASP A 7 7.41 -26.89 -21.50
CA ASP A 7 8.60 -26.11 -21.15
C ASP A 7 8.42 -25.26 -19.89
N LEU A 8 7.23 -24.74 -19.61
CA LEU A 8 6.97 -24.00 -18.35
C LEU A 8 6.86 -24.94 -17.15
N ALA A 9 6.34 -26.15 -17.33
CA ALA A 9 6.18 -27.13 -16.26
C ALA A 9 7.53 -27.54 -15.66
N ARG A 10 8.62 -27.54 -16.44
CA ARG A 10 9.96 -27.89 -15.95
C ARG A 10 10.52 -26.92 -14.91
N TYR A 11 10.07 -25.67 -14.93
CA TYR A 11 10.48 -24.62 -13.98
C TYR A 11 9.61 -24.58 -12.74
N ARG A 12 8.48 -25.29 -12.72
CA ARG A 12 7.56 -25.27 -11.57
C ARG A 12 8.21 -26.01 -10.40
N LEU A 13 8.37 -25.32 -9.27
CA LEU A 13 8.86 -25.95 -8.05
C LEU A 13 7.86 -26.98 -7.53
N SER A 14 8.38 -28.03 -6.86
CA SER A 14 7.53 -28.89 -6.04
C SER A 14 6.93 -28.11 -4.88
N VAL A 15 5.86 -28.64 -4.28
CA VAL A 15 5.21 -27.98 -3.13
C VAL A 15 6.20 -27.84 -1.97
N GLU A 16 7.00 -28.88 -1.73
CA GLU A 16 8.01 -28.96 -0.68
C GLU A 16 9.12 -27.94 -0.90
N GLU A 17 9.65 -27.83 -2.12
CA GLU A 17 10.71 -26.88 -2.43
C GLU A 17 10.21 -25.44 -2.35
N ASN A 18 9.00 -25.17 -2.88
CA ASN A 18 8.38 -23.86 -2.77
C ASN A 18 8.16 -23.46 -1.29
N GLU A 19 7.74 -24.41 -0.45
CA GLU A 19 7.60 -24.18 0.99
C GLU A 19 8.94 -23.99 1.71
N ARG A 20 9.97 -24.75 1.33
CA ARG A 20 11.34 -24.61 1.85
C ARG A 20 11.86 -23.19 1.60
N VAL A 21 11.81 -22.72 0.35
CA VAL A 21 12.21 -21.35 -0.03
C VAL A 21 11.42 -20.30 0.77
N PHE A 22 10.12 -20.51 0.96
CA PHE A 22 9.30 -19.60 1.77
C PHE A 22 9.82 -19.49 3.21
N ARG A 23 10.01 -20.63 3.89
CA ARG A 23 10.37 -20.68 5.32
C ARG A 23 11.83 -20.29 5.57
N GLU A 24 12.74 -20.78 4.73
CA GLU A 24 14.18 -20.67 4.96
C GLU A 24 14.79 -19.41 4.36
N GLU A 25 14.13 -18.77 3.37
CA GLU A 25 14.69 -17.63 2.65
C GLU A 25 13.78 -16.41 2.74
N ILE A 26 12.52 -16.52 2.31
CA ILE A 26 11.61 -15.37 2.25
C ILE A 26 11.28 -14.85 3.66
N VAL A 27 10.88 -15.71 4.60
CA VAL A 27 10.56 -15.31 5.97
C VAL A 27 11.73 -14.57 6.66
N PRO A 28 12.95 -15.13 6.77
CA PRO A 28 14.04 -14.46 7.47
C PRO A 28 14.51 -13.18 6.77
N LEU A 29 14.56 -13.15 5.44
CA LEU A 29 15.08 -11.99 4.71
C LEU A 29 14.04 -10.87 4.53
N ARG A 30 12.75 -11.22 4.44
CA ARG A 30 11.70 -10.25 4.11
C ARG A 30 10.75 -9.95 5.25
N LEU A 31 10.52 -10.85 6.20
CA LEU A 31 9.40 -10.72 7.16
C LEU A 31 9.85 -10.64 8.62
N ALA A 32 10.91 -11.35 9.02
CA ALA A 32 11.28 -11.54 10.43
C ALA A 32 11.67 -10.25 11.20
N ARG A 33 11.97 -9.16 10.48
CA ARG A 33 12.36 -7.88 11.09
C ARG A 33 11.18 -7.04 11.59
N PHE A 34 9.95 -7.39 11.24
CA PHE A 34 8.76 -6.60 11.55
C PHE A 34 8.14 -7.04 12.87
N GLU A 35 7.57 -6.08 13.58
CA GLU A 35 7.05 -6.31 14.93
C GLU A 35 5.52 -6.48 14.91
N PRO A 36 4.97 -7.45 15.66
CA PRO A 36 3.52 -7.62 15.83
C PRO A 36 2.85 -6.36 16.37
N GLN A 37 1.62 -6.12 15.93
CA GLN A 37 0.81 -4.98 16.34
C GLN A 37 -0.46 -5.43 17.06
N ASP A 38 -0.85 -4.67 18.09
CA ASP A 38 -2.13 -4.87 18.78
C ASP A 38 -3.31 -4.59 17.84
N GLN A 39 -3.17 -3.60 16.95
CA GLN A 39 -4.16 -3.22 15.94
C GLN A 39 -3.47 -3.16 14.56
N PRO A 40 -3.30 -4.31 13.88
CA PRO A 40 -2.54 -4.35 12.65
C PRO A 40 -3.28 -3.69 11.49
N LEU A 41 -2.51 -3.13 10.56
CA LEU A 41 -3.01 -2.33 9.46
C LEU A 41 -2.72 -2.99 8.12
N LEU A 42 -3.73 -3.01 7.27
CA LEU A 42 -3.57 -3.31 5.84
C LEU A 42 -3.78 -2.01 5.06
N ILE A 43 -2.76 -1.62 4.31
CA ILE A 43 -2.82 -0.49 3.39
C ILE A 43 -2.72 -1.03 1.97
N VAL A 44 -3.83 -0.98 1.23
CA VAL A 44 -3.87 -1.41 -0.16
C VAL A 44 -3.55 -0.23 -1.06
N LEU A 45 -2.43 -0.30 -1.78
CA LEU A 45 -2.08 0.63 -2.84
C LEU A 45 -2.64 0.12 -4.17
N MET A 46 -3.85 0.59 -4.51
CA MET A 46 -4.59 0.14 -5.69
C MET A 46 -4.28 1.05 -6.89
N ALA A 47 -3.48 0.56 -7.82
CA ALA A 47 -3.22 1.28 -9.08
C ALA A 47 -2.71 0.36 -10.18
N GLN A 48 -2.92 0.76 -11.43
CA GLN A 48 -2.47 -0.01 -12.58
C GLN A 48 -0.93 0.02 -12.69
N PRO A 49 -0.32 -0.96 -13.38
CA PRO A 49 1.12 -0.95 -13.64
C PRO A 49 1.58 0.38 -14.25
N GLY A 50 2.71 0.91 -13.77
CA GLY A 50 3.27 2.19 -14.24
C GLY A 50 2.63 3.46 -13.67
N ALA A 51 1.60 3.36 -12.83
CA ALA A 51 0.94 4.52 -12.21
C ALA A 51 1.74 5.23 -11.09
N GLY A 52 2.88 4.67 -10.65
CA GLY A 52 3.76 5.32 -9.66
C GLY A 52 3.59 4.89 -8.20
N LYS A 53 3.00 3.71 -7.92
CA LYS A 53 2.79 3.19 -6.55
C LYS A 53 4.02 3.24 -5.64
N SER A 54 5.23 3.02 -6.20
CA SER A 54 6.48 2.95 -5.43
C SER A 54 6.79 4.21 -4.61
N ALA A 55 6.44 5.40 -5.11
CA ALA A 55 6.66 6.64 -4.36
C ALA A 55 5.76 6.68 -3.11
N HIS A 56 4.48 6.34 -3.25
CA HIS A 56 3.52 6.23 -2.16
C HIS A 56 3.91 5.14 -1.15
N ALA A 57 4.30 3.96 -1.63
CA ALA A 57 4.78 2.86 -0.79
C ALA A 57 6.00 3.26 0.05
N SER A 58 6.97 3.96 -0.54
CA SER A 58 8.15 4.46 0.17
C SER A 58 7.76 5.41 1.31
N ARG A 59 6.81 6.32 1.07
CA ARG A 59 6.33 7.26 2.09
C ARG A 59 5.58 6.57 3.22
N ILE A 60 4.75 5.56 2.92
CA ILE A 60 4.06 4.75 3.94
C ILE A 60 5.07 3.98 4.80
N ARG A 61 6.07 3.36 4.16
CA ARG A 61 7.14 2.65 4.87
C ARG A 61 7.94 3.55 5.80
N ALA A 62 8.28 4.77 5.35
CA ALA A 62 9.01 5.72 6.17
C ALA A 62 8.21 6.13 7.41
N GLU A 63 6.90 6.29 7.28
CA GLU A 63 6.02 6.64 8.40
C GLU A 63 5.92 5.52 9.44
N LEU A 64 5.72 4.27 8.98
CA LEU A 64 5.53 3.13 9.87
C LEU A 64 6.85 2.55 10.39
N ALA A 65 8.00 3.09 9.97
CA ALA A 65 9.32 2.57 10.34
C ALA A 65 9.56 2.57 11.86
N SER A 66 9.06 3.58 12.57
CA SER A 66 9.18 3.67 14.04
C SER A 66 8.09 2.90 14.80
N GLU A 67 7.15 2.27 14.08
CA GLU A 67 5.96 1.61 14.63
C GLU A 67 5.95 0.12 14.25
N GLY A 68 7.09 -0.55 14.44
CA GLY A 68 7.26 -1.97 14.09
C GLY A 68 7.45 -2.26 12.60
N GLY A 69 7.41 -1.22 11.75
CA GLY A 69 7.59 -1.32 10.30
C GLY A 69 6.34 -1.82 9.57
N VAL A 70 6.50 -2.08 8.27
CA VAL A 70 5.42 -2.55 7.40
C VAL A 70 5.92 -3.50 6.34
N VAL A 71 5.26 -4.65 6.20
CA VAL A 71 5.57 -5.66 5.18
C VAL A 71 5.06 -5.18 3.82
N GLU A 72 5.94 -5.10 2.84
CA GLU A 72 5.55 -4.83 1.45
C GLU A 72 5.17 -6.15 0.75
N ILE A 73 3.94 -6.21 0.23
CA ILE A 73 3.36 -7.39 -0.41
C ILE A 73 3.19 -7.12 -1.91
N ASP A 74 4.04 -7.77 -2.71
CA ASP A 74 3.98 -7.79 -4.17
C ASP A 74 4.67 -9.07 -4.66
N SER A 75 4.02 -9.84 -5.54
CA SER A 75 4.59 -11.07 -6.11
C SER A 75 5.97 -10.86 -6.75
N ASP A 76 6.25 -9.69 -7.34
CA ASP A 76 7.52 -9.40 -7.98
C ASP A 76 8.68 -9.29 -6.97
N LEU A 77 8.40 -9.07 -5.67
CA LEU A 77 9.41 -9.07 -4.61
C LEU A 77 9.93 -10.47 -4.28
N TYR A 78 9.16 -11.52 -4.61
CA TYR A 78 9.45 -12.91 -4.25
C TYR A 78 9.99 -13.74 -5.42
N LYS A 79 9.74 -13.35 -6.66
CA LYS A 79 10.28 -14.04 -7.84
C LYS A 79 11.81 -14.21 -7.83
N PRO A 80 12.62 -13.25 -7.33
CA PRO A 80 14.07 -13.44 -7.25
C PRO A 80 14.54 -14.60 -6.37
N PHE A 81 13.66 -15.17 -5.53
CA PHE A 81 13.96 -16.37 -4.73
C PHE A 81 13.77 -17.67 -5.52
N HIS A 82 13.28 -17.61 -6.75
CA HIS A 82 13.20 -18.80 -7.60
C HIS A 82 14.61 -19.20 -8.07
N PRO A 83 15.01 -20.49 -7.94
CA PRO A 83 16.34 -20.95 -8.32
C PRO A 83 16.77 -20.55 -9.74
N ASP A 84 15.86 -20.69 -10.71
CA ASP A 84 16.13 -20.36 -12.11
C ASP A 84 15.96 -18.87 -12.46
N TYR A 85 15.60 -17.99 -11.51
CA TYR A 85 15.25 -16.60 -11.80
C TYR A 85 16.36 -15.84 -12.53
N HIS A 86 17.60 -15.95 -12.05
CA HIS A 86 18.72 -15.19 -12.59
C HIS A 86 19.11 -15.65 -13.99
N GLU A 87 19.11 -16.96 -14.23
CA GLU A 87 19.40 -17.53 -15.55
C GLU A 87 18.32 -17.17 -16.56
N LEU A 88 17.05 -17.32 -16.18
CA LEU A 88 15.92 -16.96 -17.03
C LEU A 88 15.90 -15.46 -17.34
N MET A 89 16.13 -14.60 -16.35
CA MET A 89 16.17 -13.15 -16.58
C MET A 89 17.28 -12.73 -17.56
N ALA A 90 18.42 -13.43 -17.54
CA ALA A 90 19.55 -13.12 -18.43
C ALA A 90 19.33 -13.62 -19.87
N THR A 91 18.46 -14.62 -20.07
CA THR A 91 18.27 -15.31 -21.36
C THR A 91 16.98 -14.90 -22.06
N ASP A 92 15.86 -14.87 -21.33
CA ASP A 92 14.53 -14.52 -21.83
C ASP A 92 13.64 -14.01 -20.69
N ASP A 93 13.44 -12.69 -20.64
CA ASP A 93 12.67 -12.02 -19.59
C ASP A 93 11.17 -12.39 -19.62
N GLN A 94 10.64 -12.74 -20.79
CA GLN A 94 9.26 -13.17 -20.96
C GLN A 94 9.07 -14.58 -20.42
N LEU A 95 9.99 -15.49 -20.75
CA LEU A 95 10.01 -16.84 -20.19
C LEU A 95 10.19 -16.80 -18.67
N MET A 96 11.12 -15.99 -18.15
CA MET A 96 11.28 -15.76 -16.71
C MET A 96 9.96 -15.36 -16.05
N ALA A 97 9.27 -14.37 -16.63
CA ALA A 97 8.03 -13.85 -16.07
C ALA A 97 6.91 -14.89 -16.08
N ALA A 98 6.87 -15.76 -17.09
CA ALA A 98 5.91 -16.84 -17.21
C ALA A 98 6.22 -17.99 -16.24
N ALA A 99 7.48 -18.45 -16.22
CA ALA A 99 7.97 -19.58 -15.42
C ALA A 99 7.83 -19.32 -13.91
N THR A 100 8.20 -18.13 -13.45
CA THR A 100 8.18 -17.79 -12.01
C THR A 100 6.83 -17.29 -11.50
N ARG A 101 5.84 -17.10 -12.39
CA ARG A 101 4.55 -16.47 -12.02
C ARG A 101 3.81 -17.25 -10.95
N ALA A 102 3.70 -18.56 -11.12
CA ALA A 102 2.90 -19.40 -10.24
C ALA A 102 3.54 -19.52 -8.85
N ASP A 103 4.88 -19.63 -8.77
CA ASP A 103 5.62 -19.71 -7.51
C ASP A 103 5.63 -18.37 -6.79
N GLY A 104 5.84 -17.26 -7.51
CA GLY A 104 5.70 -15.91 -6.99
C GLY A 104 4.32 -15.62 -6.38
N ARG A 105 3.23 -16.09 -7.01
CA ARG A 105 1.87 -15.96 -6.47
C ARG A 105 1.65 -16.86 -5.25
N ALA A 106 2.16 -18.09 -5.26
CA ALA A 106 2.08 -18.99 -4.10
C ALA A 106 2.82 -18.42 -2.88
N TRP A 107 4.00 -17.81 -3.08
CA TRP A 107 4.71 -17.12 -2.02
C TRP A 107 3.98 -15.87 -1.55
N MET A 108 3.42 -15.05 -2.44
CA MET A 108 2.63 -13.88 -2.04
C MET A 108 1.43 -14.28 -1.16
N ALA A 109 0.72 -15.35 -1.51
CA ALA A 109 -0.37 -15.89 -0.69
C ALA A 109 0.10 -16.32 0.71
N ARG A 110 1.24 -17.04 0.80
CA ARG A 110 1.84 -17.43 2.08
C ARG A 110 2.33 -16.23 2.89
N VAL A 111 2.86 -15.19 2.24
CA VAL A 111 3.24 -13.94 2.93
C VAL A 111 2.01 -13.25 3.50
N GLN A 112 0.91 -13.15 2.76
CA GLN A 112 -0.35 -12.58 3.28
C GLN A 112 -0.85 -13.38 4.51
N GLN A 113 -0.83 -14.71 4.43
CA GLN A 113 -1.17 -15.57 5.56
C GLN A 113 -0.25 -15.32 6.77
N TYR A 114 1.07 -15.34 6.57
CA TYR A 114 2.06 -15.10 7.62
C TYR A 114 1.85 -13.74 8.29
N VAL A 115 1.63 -12.69 7.50
CA VAL A 115 1.33 -11.34 7.99
C VAL A 115 0.14 -11.36 8.94
N ARG A 116 -0.97 -11.99 8.53
CA ARG A 116 -2.19 -12.08 9.35
C ARG A 116 -1.97 -12.88 10.64
N GLU A 117 -1.28 -14.02 10.54
CA GLU A 117 -0.97 -14.88 11.70
C GLU A 117 -0.06 -14.19 12.72
N HIS A 118 0.87 -13.35 12.25
CA HIS A 118 1.83 -12.63 13.09
C HIS A 118 1.39 -11.19 13.42
N ARG A 119 0.17 -10.80 13.00
CA ARG A 119 -0.41 -9.46 13.21
C ARG A 119 0.53 -8.32 12.79
N LEU A 120 1.17 -8.47 11.64
CA LEU A 120 2.08 -7.46 11.11
C LEU A 120 1.32 -6.40 10.31
N ASN A 121 1.78 -5.15 10.33
CA ASN A 121 1.33 -4.15 9.37
C ASN A 121 1.75 -4.56 7.95
N ALA A 122 0.92 -4.26 6.95
CA ALA A 122 1.23 -4.53 5.55
C ALA A 122 0.81 -3.41 4.60
N VAL A 123 1.61 -3.23 3.55
CA VAL A 123 1.27 -2.48 2.34
C VAL A 123 1.15 -3.47 1.19
N PHE A 124 -0.06 -3.62 0.64
CA PHE A 124 -0.34 -4.53 -0.45
C PHE A 124 -0.47 -3.80 -1.79
N HIS A 125 0.35 -4.22 -2.77
CA HIS A 125 0.38 -3.62 -4.10
C HIS A 125 -0.68 -4.27 -5.00
N GLU A 126 -1.89 -3.74 -4.95
CA GLU A 126 -3.00 -4.26 -5.74
C GLU A 126 -3.02 -3.63 -7.14
N THR A 127 -3.28 -4.47 -8.16
CA THR A 127 -3.54 -4.06 -9.55
C THR A 127 -5.00 -4.24 -9.96
N ALA A 128 -5.80 -4.90 -9.13
CA ALA A 128 -7.24 -5.10 -9.27
C ALA A 128 -7.62 -5.68 -10.64
N GLN A 129 -6.88 -6.70 -11.09
CA GLN A 129 -7.20 -7.41 -12.34
C GLN A 129 -8.46 -8.28 -12.21
N ASP A 130 -8.80 -8.68 -10.98
CA ASP A 130 -10.01 -9.38 -10.61
C ASP A 130 -10.61 -8.67 -9.39
N PRO A 131 -11.74 -7.96 -9.54
CA PRO A 131 -12.35 -7.25 -8.43
C PRO A 131 -12.79 -8.15 -7.28
N GLN A 132 -13.24 -9.38 -7.56
CA GLN A 132 -13.70 -10.28 -6.50
C GLN A 132 -12.52 -10.82 -5.71
N GLU A 133 -11.40 -11.18 -6.35
CA GLU A 133 -10.15 -11.57 -5.66
C GLU A 133 -9.64 -10.44 -4.73
N SER A 134 -9.73 -9.18 -5.18
CA SER A 134 -9.40 -8.02 -4.35
C SER A 134 -10.33 -7.91 -3.14
N LEU A 135 -11.65 -8.09 -3.32
CA LEU A 135 -12.63 -8.02 -2.22
C LEU A 135 -12.46 -9.18 -1.23
N ASP A 136 -12.16 -10.38 -1.71
CA ASP A 136 -11.89 -11.55 -0.87
C ASP A 136 -10.64 -11.30 -0.01
N THR A 137 -9.60 -10.69 -0.59
CA THR A 137 -8.41 -10.27 0.17
C THR A 137 -8.79 -9.29 1.29
N LEU A 138 -9.60 -8.27 1.02
CA LEU A 138 -10.06 -7.34 2.06
C LEU A 138 -10.88 -8.05 3.14
N ALA A 139 -11.73 -9.01 2.76
CA ALA A 139 -12.54 -9.79 3.68
C ALA A 139 -11.68 -10.65 4.61
N ASP A 140 -10.66 -11.33 4.09
CA ASP A 140 -9.74 -12.13 4.88
C ASP A 140 -9.01 -11.29 5.94
N TYR A 141 -8.52 -10.12 5.57
CA TYR A 141 -7.83 -9.22 6.49
C TYR A 141 -8.78 -8.68 7.56
N ARG A 142 -10.02 -8.33 7.18
CA ARG A 142 -11.04 -7.91 8.15
C ARG A 142 -11.40 -9.03 9.13
N ALA A 143 -11.50 -10.27 8.65
CA ALA A 143 -11.73 -11.43 9.50
C ALA A 143 -10.57 -11.68 10.49
N ALA A 144 -9.35 -11.24 10.15
CA ALA A 144 -8.17 -11.25 11.01
C ALA A 144 -8.05 -9.99 11.92
N ASP A 145 -9.11 -9.18 12.03
CA ASP A 145 -9.19 -7.97 12.87
C ASP A 145 -8.17 -6.88 12.46
N TYR A 146 -7.95 -6.74 11.15
CA TYR A 146 -7.17 -5.64 10.59
C TYR A 146 -8.05 -4.41 10.37
N ARG A 147 -7.43 -3.24 10.56
CA ARG A 147 -7.95 -2.01 9.94
C ARG A 147 -7.43 -1.91 8.51
N ILE A 148 -8.29 -1.49 7.61
CA ILE A 148 -8.09 -1.53 6.17
C ILE A 148 -8.23 -0.14 5.57
N ALA A 149 -7.15 0.35 4.98
CA ALA A 149 -7.14 1.54 4.14
C ALA A 149 -6.88 1.15 2.69
N VAL A 150 -7.71 1.63 1.77
CA VAL A 150 -7.51 1.47 0.32
C VAL A 150 -7.17 2.82 -0.28
N LEU A 151 -5.95 2.98 -0.74
CA LEU A 151 -5.45 4.19 -1.39
C LEU A 151 -5.33 3.91 -2.89
N ALA A 152 -6.21 4.52 -3.67
CA ALA A 152 -6.17 4.42 -5.13
C ALA A 152 -5.36 5.56 -5.74
N LEU A 153 -4.68 5.30 -6.86
CA LEU A 153 -4.09 6.36 -7.67
C LEU A 153 -4.99 6.66 -8.88
N GLY A 154 -5.53 7.88 -8.93
CA GLY A 154 -6.27 8.41 -10.07
C GLY A 154 -5.32 8.92 -11.13
N VAL A 155 -4.77 8.00 -11.93
CA VAL A 155 -3.73 8.31 -12.93
C VAL A 155 -4.22 7.95 -14.31
N HIS A 156 -4.18 8.92 -15.23
CA HIS A 156 -4.53 8.74 -16.64
C HIS A 156 -3.73 7.58 -17.27
N ASP A 157 -4.34 6.89 -18.23
CA ASP A 157 -3.71 5.76 -18.90
C ASP A 157 -2.37 6.15 -19.56
N SER A 158 -2.29 7.30 -20.24
CA SER A 158 -1.08 7.82 -20.89
C SER A 158 0.12 7.87 -19.94
N GLN A 159 -0.06 8.40 -18.73
CA GLN A 159 0.99 8.47 -17.72
C GLN A 159 1.41 7.08 -17.24
N SER A 160 0.45 6.17 -17.02
CA SER A 160 0.76 4.81 -16.58
C SER A 160 1.46 3.97 -17.65
N LEU A 161 1.02 4.07 -18.91
CA LEU A 161 1.64 3.43 -20.07
C LEU A 161 3.06 3.99 -20.32
N GLN A 162 3.24 5.31 -20.24
CA GLN A 162 4.57 5.93 -20.29
C GLN A 162 5.47 5.40 -19.16
N GLY A 163 4.93 5.31 -17.94
CA GLY A 163 5.67 4.76 -16.79
C GLY A 163 6.12 3.32 -16.98
N MET A 164 5.32 2.48 -17.65
CA MET A 164 5.72 1.12 -18.02
C MET A 164 6.86 1.09 -19.03
N LEU A 165 6.79 1.92 -20.09
CA LEU A 165 7.85 2.04 -21.09
C LEU A 165 9.14 2.58 -20.46
N HIS A 166 9.04 3.62 -19.64
CA HIS A 166 10.18 4.19 -18.92
C HIS A 166 10.84 3.18 -18.00
N ARG A 167 10.07 2.45 -17.18
CA ARG A 167 10.61 1.41 -16.30
C ARG A 167 11.31 0.30 -17.09
N TYR A 168 10.69 -0.16 -18.18
CA TYR A 168 11.31 -1.16 -19.06
C TYR A 168 12.64 -0.65 -19.62
N GLN A 169 12.66 0.57 -20.14
CA GLN A 169 13.86 1.17 -20.71
C GLN A 169 14.99 1.32 -19.69
N VAL A 170 14.67 1.78 -18.47
CA VAL A 170 15.64 1.85 -17.37
C VAL A 170 16.23 0.47 -17.06
N GLN A 171 15.39 -0.57 -16.98
CA GLN A 171 15.87 -1.94 -16.73
C GLN A 171 16.78 -2.45 -17.85
N VAL A 172 16.41 -2.24 -19.12
CA VAL A 172 17.25 -2.60 -20.26
C VAL A 172 18.59 -1.85 -20.21
N SER A 173 18.59 -0.56 -19.91
CA SER A 173 19.80 0.23 -19.80
C SER A 173 20.70 -0.18 -18.64
N GLU A 174 20.15 -0.56 -17.48
CA GLU A 174 20.92 -0.95 -16.30
C GLU A 174 21.40 -2.41 -16.32
N ARG A 175 20.63 -3.32 -16.94
CA ARG A 175 20.79 -4.78 -16.76
C ARG A 175 20.90 -5.53 -18.09
N GLY A 176 20.75 -4.86 -19.22
CA GLY A 176 20.68 -5.49 -20.55
C GLY A 176 19.32 -6.12 -20.88
N ALA A 177 18.45 -6.32 -19.89
CA ALA A 177 17.11 -6.88 -20.04
C ALA A 177 16.12 -6.17 -19.10
N GLY A 178 14.85 -6.11 -19.49
CA GLY A 178 13.79 -5.50 -18.70
C GLY A 178 12.45 -6.12 -19.01
N ARG A 179 11.52 -6.12 -18.04
CA ARG A 179 10.22 -6.78 -18.18
C ARG A 179 9.14 -5.78 -18.55
N LEU A 180 8.65 -5.88 -19.78
CA LEU A 180 7.51 -5.08 -20.21
C LEU A 180 6.20 -5.73 -19.76
N THR A 181 5.28 -4.93 -19.24
CA THR A 181 3.95 -5.42 -18.84
C THR A 181 3.11 -5.68 -20.08
N VAL A 182 2.39 -6.81 -20.09
CA VAL A 182 1.45 -7.17 -21.17
C VAL A 182 0.30 -6.16 -21.19
N ALA A 183 0.01 -5.60 -22.38
CA ALA A 183 -0.98 -4.53 -22.55
C ALA A 183 -2.37 -4.92 -22.02
N GLU A 184 -2.83 -6.14 -22.32
CA GLU A 184 -4.12 -6.65 -21.85
C GLU A 184 -4.21 -6.68 -20.31
N ASN A 185 -3.11 -7.02 -19.62
CA ASN A 185 -3.08 -7.00 -18.16
C ASN A 185 -3.15 -5.57 -17.61
N ALA A 186 -2.50 -4.61 -18.29
CA ALA A 186 -2.58 -3.20 -17.91
C ALA A 186 -4.00 -2.63 -18.12
N GLU A 187 -4.64 -2.96 -19.24
CA GLU A 187 -6.03 -2.58 -19.54
C GLU A 187 -7.01 -3.21 -18.54
N ARG A 188 -6.85 -4.50 -18.24
CA ARG A 188 -7.65 -5.21 -17.23
C ARG A 188 -7.51 -4.56 -15.86
N SER A 189 -6.29 -4.20 -15.47
CA SER A 189 -6.03 -3.45 -14.23
C SER A 189 -6.72 -2.08 -14.25
N TYR A 190 -6.61 -1.34 -15.35
CA TYR A 190 -7.22 -0.01 -15.48
C TYR A 190 -8.74 -0.05 -15.28
N ARG A 191 -9.44 -1.00 -15.90
CA ARG A 191 -10.89 -1.18 -15.68
C ARG A 191 -11.20 -1.69 -14.27
N GLY A 192 -10.52 -2.75 -13.85
CA GLY A 192 -10.84 -3.45 -12.61
C GLY A 192 -10.62 -2.59 -11.36
N ILE A 193 -9.71 -1.60 -11.36
CA ILE A 193 -9.58 -0.63 -10.26
C ILE A 193 -10.89 0.12 -9.97
N VAL A 194 -11.61 0.54 -11.01
CA VAL A 194 -12.87 1.29 -10.84
C VAL A 194 -13.99 0.36 -10.40
N ASP A 195 -14.02 -0.87 -10.93
CA ASP A 195 -15.00 -1.88 -10.53
C ASP A 195 -14.79 -2.31 -9.07
N THR A 196 -13.54 -2.54 -8.65
CA THR A 196 -13.18 -2.80 -7.25
C THR A 196 -13.57 -1.63 -6.35
N ALA A 197 -13.28 -0.39 -6.76
CA ALA A 197 -13.67 0.80 -5.99
C ALA A 197 -15.19 0.90 -5.80
N ARG A 198 -15.97 0.57 -6.83
CA ARG A 198 -17.44 0.56 -6.76
C ARG A 198 -17.93 -0.49 -5.76
N LEU A 199 -17.35 -1.69 -5.79
CA LEU A 199 -17.67 -2.75 -4.83
C LEU A 199 -17.25 -2.37 -3.39
N ILE A 200 -16.15 -1.64 -3.21
CA ILE A 200 -15.74 -1.13 -1.89
C ILE A 200 -16.74 -0.10 -1.37
N ASP A 201 -17.21 0.83 -2.20
CA ASP A 201 -18.26 1.80 -1.84
C ASP A 201 -19.55 1.07 -1.41
N GLU A 202 -20.02 0.12 -2.23
CA GLU A 202 -21.28 -0.62 -2.03
C GLU A 202 -21.24 -1.54 -0.80
N ARG A 203 -20.13 -2.27 -0.62
CA ARG A 203 -19.99 -3.30 0.43
C ARG A 203 -19.27 -2.79 1.67
N GLN A 204 -18.83 -1.54 1.68
CA GLN A 204 -18.13 -0.90 2.79
C GLN A 204 -16.89 -1.73 3.21
N ALA A 205 -16.17 -2.22 2.19
CA ALA A 205 -15.14 -3.23 2.35
C ALA A 205 -13.78 -2.69 2.86
N ALA A 206 -13.69 -1.40 3.14
CA ALA A 206 -12.51 -0.74 3.72
C ALA A 206 -12.97 0.27 4.78
N ASP A 207 -12.16 0.48 5.82
CA ASP A 207 -12.44 1.50 6.84
C ASP A 207 -12.19 2.90 6.28
N VAL A 208 -11.20 3.03 5.38
CA VAL A 208 -10.90 4.26 4.66
C VAL A 208 -10.62 4.01 3.19
N VAL A 209 -11.11 4.93 2.38
CA VAL A 209 -10.78 5.04 0.96
C VAL A 209 -10.25 6.43 0.65
N ALA A 210 -9.20 6.49 -0.17
CA ALA A 210 -8.66 7.76 -0.63
C ALA A 210 -8.15 7.67 -2.07
N VAL A 211 -8.28 8.77 -2.82
CA VAL A 211 -7.75 8.90 -4.18
C VAL A 211 -6.60 9.90 -4.17
N TYR A 212 -5.43 9.45 -4.60
CA TYR A 212 -4.23 10.27 -4.76
C TYR A 212 -3.87 10.42 -6.24
N ARG A 213 -3.07 11.45 -6.52
CA ARG A 213 -2.46 11.68 -7.83
C ARG A 213 -1.18 10.86 -7.98
N ARG A 214 -0.61 10.89 -9.17
CA ARG A 214 0.67 10.23 -9.48
C ARG A 214 1.80 10.79 -8.61
N THR A 215 1.89 12.13 -8.57
CA THR A 215 2.82 12.85 -7.69
C THR A 215 2.33 12.77 -6.26
N VAL A 216 3.26 12.64 -5.32
CA VAL A 216 2.90 12.69 -3.91
C VAL A 216 2.82 14.15 -3.49
N ASP A 217 1.62 14.69 -3.69
CA ASP A 217 1.24 16.08 -3.48
C ASP A 217 1.13 16.43 -1.97
N GLU A 218 1.56 17.64 -1.61
CA GLU A 218 1.42 18.22 -0.26
C GLU A 218 -0.01 18.71 0.01
N GLN A 219 -0.85 18.84 -1.01
CA GLN A 219 -2.25 19.23 -0.85
C GLN A 219 -3.16 18.10 -0.34
N GLY A 220 -2.66 16.85 -0.31
CA GLY A 220 -3.40 15.69 0.16
C GLY A 220 -4.19 14.95 -0.93
N PRO A 221 -5.07 13.99 -0.55
CA PRO A 221 -5.85 13.23 -1.51
C PRO A 221 -6.91 14.10 -2.18
N ALA A 222 -7.22 13.80 -3.44
CA ALA A 222 -8.31 14.41 -4.18
C ALA A 222 -9.70 13.99 -3.64
N TYR A 223 -9.76 12.84 -2.96
CA TYR A 223 -10.97 12.33 -2.33
C TYR A 223 -10.60 11.50 -1.11
N VAL A 224 -11.41 11.59 -0.05
CA VAL A 224 -11.34 10.73 1.11
C VAL A 224 -12.74 10.49 1.68
N ASN A 225 -13.00 9.26 2.07
CA ASN A 225 -14.14 8.87 2.87
C ASN A 225 -13.72 7.79 3.87
N GLU A 226 -14.42 7.74 4.99
CA GLU A 226 -14.15 6.81 6.07
C GLU A 226 -15.46 6.29 6.65
N LEU A 227 -15.42 5.09 7.19
CA LEU A 227 -16.54 4.55 7.96
C LEU A 227 -16.61 5.23 9.33
N ASP A 228 -17.83 5.46 9.80
CA ASP A 228 -18.10 5.87 11.17
C ASP A 228 -18.15 4.66 12.11
N GLU A 229 -18.39 4.92 13.40
CA GLU A 229 -18.48 3.89 14.43
C GLU A 229 -19.63 2.88 14.22
N ARG A 230 -20.59 3.20 13.34
CA ARG A 230 -21.72 2.33 12.98
C ARG A 230 -21.43 1.53 11.72
N GLY A 231 -20.24 1.67 11.15
CA GLY A 231 -19.87 1.05 9.88
C GLY A 231 -20.54 1.71 8.68
N ALA A 232 -21.03 2.95 8.80
CA ALA A 232 -21.61 3.71 7.69
C ALA A 232 -20.59 4.70 7.12
N TRP A 233 -20.59 4.96 5.82
CA TRP A 233 -19.75 6.01 5.25
C TRP A 233 -20.13 7.39 5.81
N ARG A 234 -19.13 8.17 6.28
CA ARG A 234 -19.37 9.53 6.81
C ARG A 234 -19.88 10.50 5.76
N ARG A 235 -19.49 10.31 4.51
CA ARG A 235 -19.93 11.08 3.33
C ARG A 235 -20.62 10.14 2.34
N GLN A 236 -21.37 10.69 1.39
CA GLN A 236 -21.93 9.86 0.31
C GLN A 236 -20.80 9.09 -0.40
N PRO A 237 -20.98 7.78 -0.66
CA PRO A 237 -19.98 6.98 -1.36
C PRO A 237 -19.71 7.54 -2.75
N GLY A 238 -18.44 7.62 -3.12
CA GLY A 238 -18.00 8.25 -4.37
C GLY A 238 -16.56 7.90 -4.74
N PHE A 239 -16.02 6.81 -4.21
CA PHE A 239 -14.64 6.41 -4.42
C PHE A 239 -14.37 6.09 -5.90
N ALA A 240 -15.22 5.28 -6.53
CA ALA A 240 -15.08 4.95 -7.95
C ALA A 240 -15.17 6.20 -8.83
N HIS A 241 -16.13 7.08 -8.55
CA HIS A 241 -16.31 8.32 -9.29
C HIS A 241 -15.12 9.27 -9.14
N ALA A 242 -14.55 9.38 -7.94
CA ALA A 242 -13.36 10.20 -7.70
C ALA A 242 -12.13 9.70 -8.45
N ILE A 243 -11.94 8.37 -8.59
CA ILE A 243 -10.88 7.80 -9.41
C ILE A 243 -11.02 8.23 -10.87
N GLU A 244 -12.23 8.13 -11.43
CA GLU A 244 -12.49 8.51 -12.82
C GLU A 244 -12.26 10.01 -13.06
N ILE A 245 -12.70 10.88 -12.13
CA ILE A 245 -12.43 12.32 -12.24
C ILE A 245 -10.92 12.59 -12.26
N GLU A 246 -10.15 11.99 -11.35
CA GLU A 246 -8.71 12.23 -11.28
C GLU A 246 -7.94 11.61 -12.46
N ARG A 247 -8.41 10.50 -13.03
CA ARG A 247 -7.84 9.94 -14.27
C ARG A 247 -7.89 10.94 -15.41
N HIS A 248 -9.01 11.62 -15.59
CA HIS A 248 -9.23 12.55 -16.70
C HIS A 248 -8.92 14.01 -16.36
N ARG A 249 -8.24 14.24 -15.23
CA ARG A 249 -7.84 15.58 -14.80
C ARG A 249 -6.79 16.16 -15.77
N PRO A 250 -6.93 17.43 -16.17
CA PRO A 250 -5.86 18.16 -16.83
C PRO A 250 -4.60 18.27 -15.97
N LEU A 251 -3.44 17.97 -16.55
CA LEU A 251 -2.17 18.10 -15.84
C LEU A 251 -1.82 19.56 -15.59
N ASP A 252 -1.18 19.83 -14.46
CA ASP A 252 -0.63 21.15 -14.19
C ASP A 252 0.69 21.40 -14.95
N ALA A 253 1.20 22.62 -14.88
CA ALA A 253 2.40 23.00 -15.63
C ALA A 253 3.66 22.22 -15.22
N GLU A 254 3.78 21.78 -13.96
CA GLU A 254 4.91 20.97 -13.50
C GLU A 254 4.78 19.53 -13.95
N GLU A 255 3.58 18.97 -13.86
CA GLU A 255 3.26 17.63 -14.34
C GLU A 255 3.45 17.50 -15.85
N ILE A 256 3.06 18.52 -16.63
CA ILE A 256 3.33 18.59 -18.07
C ILE A 256 4.84 18.54 -18.33
N ARG A 257 5.63 19.39 -17.67
CA ARG A 257 7.10 19.39 -17.84
C ARG A 257 7.71 18.03 -17.50
N ASN A 258 7.32 17.43 -16.39
CA ASN A 258 7.81 16.12 -15.97
C ASN A 258 7.43 15.02 -16.97
N TYR A 259 6.21 15.07 -17.51
CA TYR A 259 5.76 14.15 -18.54
C TYR A 259 6.57 14.30 -19.84
N GLU A 260 6.81 15.54 -20.29
CA GLU A 260 7.57 15.84 -21.51
C GLU A 260 9.02 15.38 -21.41
N VAL A 261 9.69 15.60 -20.26
CA VAL A 261 11.07 15.13 -20.02
C VAL A 261 11.18 13.62 -20.21
N VAL A 262 10.27 12.84 -19.62
CA VAL A 262 10.26 11.37 -19.77
C VAL A 262 9.92 10.98 -21.20
N GLN A 263 9.01 11.71 -21.85
CA GLN A 263 8.62 11.45 -23.23
C GLN A 263 9.79 11.65 -24.20
N ASP A 264 10.54 12.74 -24.05
CA ASP A 264 11.72 13.06 -24.86
C ASP A 264 12.83 12.02 -24.67
N GLN A 265 13.08 11.62 -23.42
CA GLN A 265 14.00 10.54 -23.13
C GLN A 265 13.59 9.27 -23.89
N LEU A 266 12.33 8.84 -23.76
CA LEU A 266 11.82 7.65 -24.43
C LEU A 266 11.91 7.73 -25.96
N ARG A 267 11.67 8.89 -26.58
CA ARG A 267 11.83 9.07 -28.04
C ARG A 267 13.25 8.75 -28.51
N THR A 268 14.25 9.08 -27.68
CA THR A 268 15.67 8.87 -28.01
C THR A 268 16.17 7.48 -27.66
N THR A 269 15.71 6.88 -26.57
CA THR A 269 16.29 5.64 -26.03
C THR A 269 15.52 4.38 -26.37
N LEU A 270 14.21 4.49 -26.65
CA LEU A 270 13.34 3.32 -26.81
C LEU A 270 13.58 2.62 -28.16
N ALA A 271 13.62 1.29 -28.12
CA ALA A 271 13.77 0.44 -29.31
C ALA A 271 12.68 0.69 -30.35
N GLU A 272 13.03 0.52 -31.64
CA GLU A 272 12.18 0.90 -32.78
C GLU A 272 10.82 0.16 -32.79
N ASP A 273 10.82 -1.10 -32.38
CA ASP A 273 9.62 -1.95 -32.29
C ASP A 273 8.60 -1.47 -31.23
N LEU A 274 9.07 -0.74 -30.21
CA LEU A 274 8.22 -0.16 -29.16
C LEU A 274 7.76 1.28 -29.45
N ARG A 275 8.31 1.94 -30.48
CA ARG A 275 7.89 3.30 -30.87
C ARG A 275 6.41 3.45 -31.24
N PRO A 276 5.73 2.47 -31.88
CA PRO A 276 4.29 2.54 -32.08
C PRO A 276 3.51 2.66 -30.76
N ARG A 277 3.96 1.98 -29.69
CA ARG A 277 3.35 2.10 -28.36
C ARG A 277 3.56 3.49 -27.77
N LEU A 278 4.76 4.07 -27.95
CA LEU A 278 5.05 5.43 -27.50
C LEU A 278 4.16 6.47 -28.21
N ARG A 279 3.92 6.33 -29.52
CA ARG A 279 2.99 7.20 -30.27
C ARG A 279 1.55 7.09 -29.78
N HIS A 280 1.11 5.88 -29.43
CA HIS A 280 -0.21 5.69 -28.83
C HIS A 280 -0.33 6.41 -27.48
N VAL A 281 0.72 6.35 -26.65
CA VAL A 281 0.80 7.09 -25.39
C VAL A 281 0.67 8.60 -25.60
N GLU A 282 1.28 9.16 -26.65
CA GLU A 282 1.16 10.59 -27.01
C GLU A 282 -0.26 10.98 -27.42
N GLN A 283 -0.93 10.14 -28.19
CA GLN A 283 -2.32 10.37 -28.60
C GLN A 283 -3.25 10.44 -27.39
N LEU A 284 -3.09 9.52 -26.43
CA LEU A 284 -3.86 9.51 -25.19
C LEU A 284 -3.54 10.74 -24.33
N ALA A 285 -2.26 11.14 -24.25
CA ALA A 285 -1.84 12.26 -23.42
C ALA A 285 -2.42 13.61 -23.86
N ALA A 286 -2.78 13.78 -25.14
CA ALA A 286 -3.39 15.01 -25.64
C ALA A 286 -4.63 15.42 -24.81
N GLU A 287 -5.38 14.44 -24.29
CA GLU A 287 -6.58 14.65 -23.48
C GLU A 287 -6.33 15.47 -22.21
N VAL A 288 -5.19 15.22 -21.55
CA VAL A 288 -4.83 15.77 -20.24
C VAL A 288 -3.74 16.84 -20.32
N LEU A 289 -2.94 16.87 -21.39
CA LEU A 289 -1.91 17.90 -21.62
C LEU A 289 -2.49 19.17 -22.25
N THR A 290 -3.49 19.01 -23.12
CA THR A 290 -4.10 20.10 -23.89
C THR A 290 -5.62 19.99 -23.79
N PRO A 291 -6.19 20.17 -22.58
CA PRO A 291 -7.61 19.96 -22.34
C PRO A 291 -8.45 20.97 -23.14
N SER A 292 -9.67 20.56 -23.53
CA SER A 292 -10.66 21.52 -24.03
C SER A 292 -11.07 22.49 -22.91
N ALA A 293 -11.54 23.69 -23.29
CA ALA A 293 -12.04 24.68 -22.33
C ALA A 293 -13.20 24.11 -21.47
N GLU A 294 -14.04 23.27 -22.07
CA GLU A 294 -15.11 22.54 -21.39
C GLU A 294 -14.56 21.61 -20.30
N ARG A 295 -13.54 20.80 -20.61
CA ARG A 295 -12.93 19.89 -19.62
C ARG A 295 -12.25 20.66 -18.50
N LEU A 296 -11.57 21.76 -18.83
CA LEU A 296 -10.94 22.63 -17.83
C LEU A 296 -11.99 23.20 -16.85
N ALA A 297 -13.11 23.71 -17.37
CA ALA A 297 -14.22 24.21 -16.56
C ALA A 297 -14.89 23.11 -15.72
N ALA A 298 -15.05 21.91 -16.28
CA ALA A 298 -15.61 20.76 -15.59
C ALA A 298 -14.73 20.30 -14.42
N TYR A 299 -13.41 20.45 -14.49
CA TYR A 299 -12.50 20.08 -13.39
C TYR A 299 -12.35 21.17 -12.31
N GLN A 300 -12.42 22.44 -12.68
CA GLN A 300 -12.35 23.56 -11.73
C GLN A 300 -13.45 23.51 -10.66
N THR A 301 -14.63 22.99 -11.01
CA THR A 301 -15.78 22.92 -10.08
C THR A 301 -15.58 21.88 -8.97
N PRO A 302 -15.24 20.61 -9.26
CA PRO A 302 -14.81 19.64 -8.24
C PRO A 302 -13.59 20.09 -7.43
N GLU A 303 -12.62 20.78 -8.03
CA GLU A 303 -11.39 21.21 -7.35
C GLU A 303 -11.67 22.24 -6.24
N LEU A 304 -12.57 23.19 -6.48
CA LEU A 304 -12.98 24.16 -5.46
C LEU A 304 -13.69 23.51 -4.27
N LEU A 305 -14.48 22.44 -4.52
CA LEU A 305 -15.17 21.68 -3.46
C LEU A 305 -14.22 20.79 -2.64
N ARG A 306 -13.01 20.49 -3.14
CA ARG A 306 -12.01 19.66 -2.45
C ARG A 306 -11.19 20.41 -1.40
N GLN A 307 -11.22 21.75 -1.41
CA GLN A 307 -10.40 22.58 -0.51
C GLN A 307 -10.74 22.42 0.99
N ASP A 308 -11.81 21.70 1.34
CA ASP A 308 -12.18 21.38 2.74
C ASP A 308 -11.45 20.16 3.32
N ASN A 309 -10.63 19.44 2.54
CA ASN A 309 -9.82 18.29 3.02
C ASN A 309 -8.36 18.64 3.38
N ARG A 310 -8.03 19.95 3.52
CA ARG A 310 -6.67 20.51 3.71
C ARG A 310 -5.86 19.96 4.89
N ASP A 311 -6.49 19.14 5.71
CA ASP A 311 -5.94 18.57 6.92
C ASP A 311 -5.34 17.16 6.69
N MET A 312 -5.42 16.64 5.46
CA MET A 312 -4.95 15.30 5.04
C MET A 312 -3.84 15.36 3.99
N THR A 313 -2.82 16.19 4.21
CA THR A 313 -1.77 16.55 3.25
C THR A 313 -0.87 15.42 2.73
N HIS A 314 -1.06 14.16 3.16
CA HIS A 314 -0.14 13.08 2.85
C HIS A 314 -0.79 11.68 2.91
N PRO A 315 -0.42 10.71 2.05
CA PRO A 315 -0.86 9.31 2.18
C PRO A 315 -0.54 8.73 3.56
N ALA A 316 0.61 9.08 4.13
CA ALA A 316 0.95 8.69 5.50
C ALA A 316 0.12 9.41 6.59
N VAL A 317 -0.42 10.61 6.32
CA VAL A 317 -1.35 11.32 7.22
C VAL A 317 -2.74 10.69 7.17
N ALA A 318 -3.20 10.22 6.01
CA ALA A 318 -4.44 9.43 5.90
C ALA A 318 -4.33 8.11 6.68
N VAL A 319 -3.17 7.45 6.58
CA VAL A 319 -2.83 6.28 7.40
C VAL A 319 -2.85 6.67 8.88
N ARG A 320 -2.18 7.77 9.29
CA ARG A 320 -2.10 8.24 10.70
C ARG A 320 -3.40 8.75 11.33
N ARG A 321 -4.29 9.44 10.62
CA ARG A 321 -5.55 9.94 11.22
C ARG A 321 -6.45 8.81 11.73
N LEU A 322 -6.26 7.61 11.19
CA LEU A 322 -6.89 6.38 11.64
C LEU A 322 -6.18 5.73 12.84
N HIS A 323 -4.98 6.19 13.20
CA HIS A 323 -4.25 5.78 14.40
C HIS A 323 -4.66 6.62 15.62
N ARG A 324 -5.96 6.67 15.92
CA ARG A 324 -6.40 6.91 17.30
C ARG A 324 -7.01 5.62 17.86
N PRO A 325 -6.59 5.19 19.07
CA PRO A 325 -7.31 4.14 19.75
C PRO A 325 -8.74 4.63 20.04
N PRO A 326 -9.73 3.73 20.24
CA PRO A 326 -10.91 4.15 20.97
C PRO A 326 -10.42 4.74 22.29
N THR A 327 -10.87 5.93 22.64
CA THR A 327 -10.71 6.44 24.00
C THR A 327 -11.43 5.46 24.92
N THR A 328 -10.73 4.42 25.36
CA THR A 328 -11.08 3.75 26.60
C THR A 328 -10.91 4.83 27.64
N GLY A 329 -12.05 5.34 28.13
CA GLY A 329 -12.08 6.25 29.25
C GLY A 329 -11.20 5.64 30.33
N ARG A 330 -10.07 6.29 30.61
CA ARG A 330 -9.34 6.05 31.85
C ARG A 330 -10.37 6.29 32.94
N PRO A 331 -10.77 5.30 33.76
CA PRO A 331 -11.64 5.59 34.88
C PRO A 331 -10.91 6.66 35.72
N PRO A 332 -11.61 7.68 36.23
CA PRO A 332 -10.96 8.72 37.02
C PRO A 332 -10.15 8.01 38.10
N ARG A 333 -8.85 8.33 38.15
CA ARG A 333 -7.99 7.89 39.26
C ARG A 333 -8.71 8.31 40.53
N ARG A 334 -9.21 7.33 41.30
CA ARG A 334 -9.59 7.58 42.68
C ARG A 334 -8.37 8.21 43.36
N PRO A 335 -8.54 9.28 44.15
CA PRO A 335 -7.43 9.82 44.91
C PRO A 335 -6.87 8.70 45.79
N SER A 336 -5.55 8.53 45.75
CA SER A 336 -4.83 7.59 46.59
C SER A 336 -5.06 7.95 48.05
N THR A 337 -5.92 7.22 48.75
CA THR A 337 -5.81 7.08 50.20
C THR A 337 -4.51 6.31 50.46
N GLY A 338 -3.54 7.00 51.05
CA GLY A 338 -2.23 6.43 51.38
C GLY A 338 -2.34 5.20 52.29
N PRO A 339 -1.28 4.38 52.34
CA PRO A 339 -1.25 3.26 53.27
C PRO A 339 -1.11 3.77 54.71
N ASP A 340 -2.03 3.33 55.57
CA ASP A 340 -1.87 3.36 57.02
C ASP A 340 -0.58 2.62 57.39
N THR A 341 0.43 3.39 57.79
CA THR A 341 1.64 2.90 58.44
C THR A 341 1.36 2.67 59.91
N ALA A 342 0.96 1.45 60.25
CA ALA A 342 1.02 0.96 61.62
C ALA A 342 2.25 0.06 61.78
N THR A 343 3.38 0.59 62.26
CA THR A 343 4.37 -0.23 63.00
C THR A 343 5.27 0.57 63.94
N ALA A 344 5.22 0.16 65.21
CA ALA A 344 6.28 0.06 66.21
C ALA A 344 7.08 1.31 66.64
N ALA A 345 6.67 1.77 67.82
CA ALA A 345 7.47 2.13 69.00
C ALA A 345 8.98 1.82 68.98
N SER A 346 9.76 2.79 69.44
CA SER A 346 10.98 2.57 70.24
C SER A 346 11.06 3.62 71.36
N PRO A 347 11.43 3.25 72.59
CA PRO A 347 11.42 4.15 73.74
C PRO A 347 12.75 4.89 73.89
N THR A 348 12.65 6.14 74.35
CA THR A 348 13.79 7.00 74.67
C THR A 348 14.01 7.08 76.18
N ALA A 349 15.27 6.90 76.57
CA ALA A 349 16.00 7.52 77.68
C ALA A 349 15.39 7.56 79.11
N SER A 350 15.95 6.68 79.95
CA SER A 350 16.75 6.99 81.15
C SER A 350 16.44 8.20 82.06
N GLN A 351 16.36 7.83 83.35
CA GLN A 351 16.97 8.47 84.54
C GLN A 351 16.11 9.35 85.47
N LYS A 352 15.69 8.67 86.56
CA LYS A 352 15.98 8.95 87.99
C LYS A 352 15.75 10.38 88.52
N ARG A 353 14.80 10.51 89.46
CA ARG A 353 15.06 10.57 90.93
C ARG A 353 13.78 10.76 91.78
N ARG A 354 13.71 9.97 92.88
CA ARG A 354 13.07 10.16 94.22
C ARG A 354 11.53 10.30 94.24
N GLY A 355 10.75 9.66 95.12
CA GLY A 355 10.98 8.98 96.41
C GLY A 355 9.62 8.40 96.91
N PRO A 356 9.45 8.09 98.21
CA PRO A 356 9.20 6.73 98.71
C PRO A 356 7.77 6.44 99.18
N GLY A 357 7.44 5.15 99.37
CA GLY A 357 6.29 4.74 100.19
C GLY A 357 6.10 3.22 100.24
N PRO A 358 5.87 2.60 101.43
CA PRO A 358 6.02 1.17 101.69
C PRO A 358 4.73 0.38 101.33
N THR A 359 4.65 -0.95 101.36
CA THR A 359 4.74 -1.82 102.54
C THR A 359 4.49 -3.28 102.14
N ARG A 360 5.25 -4.18 102.78
CA ARG A 360 5.08 -5.64 102.96
C ARG A 360 5.27 -6.59 101.78
#